data_AF-A0A925SXD8-F1
#
_entry.id   AF-A0A925SXD8-F1
#
_cell.length_a   1.000
_cell.length_b   1.000
_cell.length_c   1.000
_cell.angle_alpha   90.00
_cell.angle_beta   90.00
_cell.angle_gamma   90.00
#
_symmetry.space_group_name_H-M   'P 1'
#
loop_
_entity.id
_entity.type
_entity.pdbx_description
1 polymer ?
#
loop_
_entity_poly.entity_id
_entity_poly.type
_entity_poly.pdbx_seq_one_letter_code
_entity_poly.pdbx_strand_id
1 'polypeptide(L)'
;MALSLAVDSASIEAAARRIAPHVRRTPVIAIDGADFGLAGTRLVFKLEFLQHAGSFKTRGAFNSLLARDIPAAGVVAASGGNHGAAVAFAAMKTRHPATIFVPSVASPAKIEQIRGYGARLEIAGERYNDALIASEGYVASSGAAAIHAYDQPETLQGQGTVAMEFEEQAQALDAVLVAVGGGGLIGGMAAWYAGRVPVIGVEPEEAPTL
;
A
#
# COMPACT_ATOMS: atom_id res chain seq x y z
N MET A 1 -25.38 18.91 0.55
CA MET A 1 -23.99 18.95 1.04
C MET A 1 -23.33 17.65 0.66
N ALA A 2 -22.32 17.68 -0.22
CA ALA A 2 -21.53 16.48 -0.48
C ALA A 2 -20.84 16.09 0.82
N LEU A 3 -20.96 14.82 1.24
CA LEU A 3 -20.15 14.28 2.31
C LEU A 3 -18.69 14.43 1.88
N SER A 4 -17.91 15.22 2.61
CA SER A 4 -16.46 15.27 2.44
C SER A 4 -15.93 13.89 2.82
N LEU A 5 -15.54 13.09 1.83
CA LEU A 5 -14.86 11.83 2.09
C LEU A 5 -13.47 12.14 2.66
N ALA A 6 -13.01 11.35 3.63
CA ALA A 6 -11.66 11.49 4.20
C ALA A 6 -10.54 11.20 3.17
N VAL A 7 -10.92 10.64 2.02
CA VAL A 7 -10.05 10.31 0.88
C VAL A 7 -10.74 10.81 -0.39
N ASP A 8 -10.09 11.75 -1.07
CA ASP A 8 -10.54 12.41 -2.30
C ASP A 8 -9.33 12.81 -3.14
N SER A 9 -9.55 13.37 -4.34
CA SER A 9 -8.45 13.77 -5.22
C SER A 9 -7.51 14.79 -4.58
N ALA A 10 -8.04 15.80 -3.86
CA ALA A 10 -7.23 16.84 -3.23
C ALA A 10 -6.30 16.29 -2.13
N SER A 11 -6.80 15.39 -1.28
CA SER A 11 -5.98 14.71 -0.26
C SER A 11 -4.96 13.74 -0.87
N ILE A 12 -5.28 13.10 -2.00
CA ILE A 12 -4.34 12.27 -2.77
C ILE A 12 -3.22 13.11 -3.38
N GLU A 13 -3.52 14.28 -3.95
CA GLU A 13 -2.48 15.18 -4.45
C GLU A 13 -1.56 15.67 -3.32
N ALA A 14 -2.13 15.97 -2.15
CA ALA A 14 -1.36 16.34 -0.97
C ALA A 14 -0.44 15.18 -0.53
N ALA A 15 -0.94 13.94 -0.55
CA ALA A 15 -0.13 12.76 -0.30
C ALA A 15 0.98 12.58 -1.35
N ALA A 16 0.67 12.78 -2.65
CA ALA A 16 1.65 12.70 -3.73
C ALA A 16 2.81 13.68 -3.52
N ARG A 17 2.51 14.95 -3.21
CA ARG A 17 3.53 15.95 -2.88
C ARG A 17 4.38 15.55 -1.67
N ARG A 18 3.74 15.01 -0.62
CA ARG A 18 4.40 14.57 0.61
C ARG A 18 5.37 13.41 0.37
N ILE A 19 4.98 12.42 -0.43
CA ILE A 19 5.77 11.19 -0.61
C ILE A 19 6.73 11.24 -1.82
N ALA A 20 6.60 12.21 -2.72
CA ALA A 20 7.39 12.30 -3.96
C ALA A 20 8.91 12.14 -3.76
N PRO A 21 9.56 12.67 -2.71
CA PRO A 21 11.00 12.48 -2.49
C PRO A 21 11.40 11.06 -2.07
N HIS A 22 10.42 10.22 -1.73
CA HIS A 22 10.64 8.93 -1.06
C HIS A 22 10.17 7.72 -1.88
N VAL A 23 9.37 7.94 -2.92
CA VAL A 23 8.83 6.89 -3.78
C VAL A 23 9.35 7.05 -5.21
N ARG A 24 9.34 5.94 -5.95
CA ARG A 24 9.57 5.97 -7.40
C ARG A 24 8.29 6.36 -8.11
N ARG A 25 8.39 7.25 -9.10
CA ARG A 25 7.37 7.33 -10.15
C ARG A 25 7.54 6.10 -11.04
N THR A 26 6.72 5.09 -10.83
CA THR A 26 6.92 3.78 -11.48
C THR A 26 6.58 3.83 -12.97
N PRO A 27 7.21 3.00 -13.82
CA PRO A 27 6.93 2.99 -15.25
C PRO A 27 5.49 2.58 -15.59
N VAL A 28 5.02 3.10 -16.71
CA VAL A 28 3.83 2.62 -17.41
C VAL A 28 4.28 1.98 -18.72
N ILE A 29 3.84 0.74 -18.97
CA ILE A 29 4.08 0.04 -20.24
C ILE A 29 2.74 -0.20 -20.92
N ALA A 30 2.67 0.13 -22.21
CA ALA A 30 1.54 -0.21 -23.05
C ALA A 30 1.95 -1.27 -24.07
N ILE A 31 1.09 -2.26 -24.27
CA ILE A 31 1.28 -3.33 -25.25
C ILE A 31 -0.01 -3.57 -26.03
N ASP A 32 0.12 -4.29 -27.15
CA ASP A 32 -1.02 -4.76 -27.92
C ASP A 32 -1.68 -5.93 -27.19
N GLY A 33 -3.00 -5.86 -26.97
CA GLY A 33 -3.77 -6.93 -26.37
C GLY A 33 -3.84 -8.19 -27.24
N ALA A 34 -3.50 -8.11 -28.54
CA ALA A 34 -3.39 -9.26 -29.42
C ALA A 34 -2.41 -10.33 -28.89
N ASP A 35 -1.35 -9.92 -28.18
CA ASP A 35 -0.40 -10.83 -27.52
C ASP A 35 -1.07 -11.74 -26.46
N PHE A 36 -2.27 -11.35 -26.00
CA PHE A 36 -3.08 -12.04 -24.99
C PHE A 36 -4.44 -12.50 -25.54
N GLY A 37 -4.62 -12.51 -26.86
CA GLY A 37 -5.90 -12.89 -27.49
C GLY A 37 -7.01 -11.84 -27.38
N LEU A 38 -6.67 -10.60 -27.04
CA LEU A 38 -7.60 -9.47 -26.89
C LEU A 38 -7.42 -8.48 -28.05
N ALA A 39 -7.47 -8.97 -29.29
CA ALA A 39 -7.25 -8.15 -30.48
C ALA A 39 -8.16 -6.90 -30.49
N GLY A 40 -7.58 -5.75 -30.83
CA GLY A 40 -8.28 -4.45 -30.79
C GLY A 40 -8.35 -3.80 -29.40
N THR A 41 -7.83 -4.47 -28.36
CA THR A 41 -7.69 -3.90 -27.02
C THR A 41 -6.24 -3.50 -26.78
N ARG A 42 -6.01 -2.34 -26.16
CA ARG A 42 -4.70 -1.95 -25.66
C ARG A 42 -4.59 -2.28 -24.17
N LEU A 43 -3.54 -2.97 -23.77
CA LEU A 43 -3.26 -3.23 -22.36
C LEU A 43 -2.21 -2.25 -21.85
N VAL A 44 -2.48 -1.64 -20.70
CA VAL A 44 -1.59 -0.65 -20.08
C VAL A 44 -1.32 -1.07 -18.64
N PHE A 45 -0.05 -1.18 -18.28
CA PHE A 45 0.41 -1.70 -17.00
C PHE A 45 1.14 -0.64 -16.20
N LYS A 46 0.68 -0.38 -14.97
CA LYS A 46 1.38 0.42 -13.97
C LYS A 46 2.24 -0.50 -13.09
N LEU A 47 3.56 -0.43 -13.25
CA LEU A 47 4.48 -1.46 -12.72
C LEU A 47 4.88 -1.23 -11.25
N GLU A 48 3.92 -1.33 -10.33
CA GLU A 48 4.17 -1.08 -8.90
C GLU A 48 5.05 -2.13 -8.21
N PHE A 49 5.32 -3.29 -8.84
CA PHE A 49 6.34 -4.23 -8.34
C PHE A 49 7.77 -3.65 -8.43
N LEU A 50 7.98 -2.62 -9.27
CA LEU A 50 9.24 -1.88 -9.35
C LEU A 50 9.35 -0.77 -8.29
N GLN A 51 8.34 -0.57 -7.46
CA GLN A 51 8.43 0.36 -6.33
C GLN A 51 9.45 -0.14 -5.30
N HIS A 52 9.95 0.76 -4.45
CA HIS A 52 10.70 0.36 -3.27
C HIS A 52 9.94 -0.68 -2.44
N ALA A 53 10.68 -1.59 -1.80
CA ALA A 53 10.15 -2.75 -1.09
C ALA A 53 9.27 -3.71 -1.93
N GLY A 54 9.18 -3.52 -3.26
CA GLY A 54 8.62 -4.45 -4.23
C GLY A 54 7.10 -4.35 -4.43
N SER A 55 6.43 -3.28 -3.97
CA SER A 55 5.00 -3.09 -4.20
C SER A 55 4.53 -1.66 -3.96
N PHE A 56 3.29 -1.37 -4.34
CA PHE A 56 2.62 -0.10 -4.08
C PHE A 56 2.53 0.29 -2.59
N LYS A 57 2.60 -0.68 -1.66
CA LYS A 57 2.38 -0.47 -0.22
C LYS A 57 3.28 0.62 0.37
N THR A 58 4.45 0.84 -0.22
CA THR A 58 5.41 1.88 0.17
C THR A 58 4.81 3.28 0.10
N ARG A 59 3.86 3.54 -0.81
CA ARG A 59 3.21 4.84 -0.94
C ARG A 59 2.35 5.16 0.28
N GLY A 60 1.44 4.25 0.65
CA GLY A 60 0.67 4.35 1.89
C GLY A 60 1.56 4.39 3.14
N ALA A 61 2.59 3.56 3.22
CA ALA A 61 3.51 3.55 4.36
C ALA A 61 4.20 4.91 4.56
N PHE A 62 4.80 5.48 3.51
CA PHE A 62 5.41 6.81 3.60
C PHE A 62 4.38 7.88 3.94
N ASN A 63 3.20 7.86 3.33
CA ASN A 63 2.19 8.86 3.64
C ASN A 63 1.75 8.79 5.10
N SER A 64 1.51 7.59 5.64
CA SER A 64 1.15 7.40 7.04
C SER A 64 2.24 7.86 8.01
N LEU A 65 3.51 7.61 7.70
CA LEU A 65 4.63 8.06 8.55
C LEU A 65 4.87 9.58 8.47
N LEU A 66 4.67 10.19 7.31
CA LEU A 66 4.96 11.61 7.08
C LEU A 66 3.78 12.54 7.37
N ALA A 67 2.55 12.01 7.39
CA ALA A 67 1.34 12.78 7.65
C ALA A 67 0.98 12.85 9.15
N ARG A 68 1.67 12.07 9.99
CA ARG A 68 1.39 11.92 11.42
C ARG A 68 2.62 12.29 12.24
N ASP A 69 2.40 12.70 13.48
CA ASP A 69 3.46 12.77 14.46
C ASP A 69 3.74 11.36 15.00
N ILE A 70 4.97 10.89 14.84
CA ILE A 70 5.35 9.52 15.18
C ILE A 70 5.97 9.51 16.58
N PRO A 71 5.42 8.74 17.52
CA PRO A 71 5.92 8.71 18.89
C PRO A 71 7.36 8.17 18.94
N ALA A 72 8.06 8.44 20.04
CA ALA A 72 9.42 7.93 20.24
C ALA A 72 9.49 6.38 20.21
N ALA A 73 8.40 5.71 20.57
CA ALA A 73 8.25 4.25 20.46
C ALA A 73 8.21 3.76 18.99
N GLY A 74 8.06 4.67 18.03
CA GLY A 74 8.08 4.38 16.60
C GLY A 74 6.75 3.87 16.07
N VAL A 75 6.84 3.03 15.04
CA VAL A 75 5.69 2.47 14.32
C VAL A 75 5.61 0.96 14.48
N VAL A 76 4.39 0.44 14.34
CA VAL A 76 4.14 -1.00 14.39
C VAL A 76 3.18 -1.43 13.28
N ALA A 77 3.43 -2.61 12.72
CA ALA A 77 2.54 -3.24 11.76
C ALA A 77 2.56 -4.77 11.89
N ALA A 78 1.42 -5.42 11.65
CA ALA A 78 1.31 -6.86 11.50
C ALA A 78 1.27 -7.23 10.01
N SER A 79 2.33 -7.82 9.47
CA SER A 79 2.36 -8.39 8.12
C SER A 79 3.71 -9.04 7.81
N GLY A 80 3.70 -10.35 7.55
CA GLY A 80 4.83 -11.08 6.96
C GLY A 80 4.98 -10.90 5.44
N GLY A 81 4.36 -9.86 4.86
CA GLY A 81 4.21 -9.67 3.41
C GLY A 81 4.65 -8.28 2.94
N ASN A 82 4.00 -7.78 1.89
CA ASN A 82 4.35 -6.49 1.27
C ASN A 82 4.20 -5.30 2.21
N HIS A 83 3.20 -5.32 3.11
CA HIS A 83 2.97 -4.22 4.04
C HIS A 83 4.08 -4.11 5.08
N GLY A 84 4.49 -5.21 5.72
CA GLY A 84 5.55 -5.18 6.73
C GLY A 84 6.87 -4.68 6.15
N ALA A 85 7.22 -5.12 4.94
CA ALA A 85 8.39 -4.61 4.22
C ALA A 85 8.29 -3.13 3.85
N ALA A 86 7.12 -2.66 3.43
CA ALA A 86 6.90 -1.24 3.10
C ALA A 86 7.03 -0.34 4.34
N VAL A 87 6.43 -0.75 5.47
CA VAL A 87 6.53 -0.01 6.74
C VAL A 87 7.96 0.01 7.26
N ALA A 88 8.64 -1.14 7.25
CA ALA A 88 10.05 -1.21 7.64
C ALA A 88 10.95 -0.32 6.77
N PHE A 89 10.74 -0.33 5.45
CA PHE A 89 11.47 0.53 4.53
C PHE A 89 11.19 2.03 4.78
N ALA A 90 9.93 2.40 4.96
CA ALA A 90 9.54 3.78 5.21
C ALA A 90 10.13 4.29 6.53
N ALA A 91 10.06 3.49 7.60
CA ALA A 91 10.61 3.80 8.91
C ALA A 91 12.14 3.97 8.87
N MET A 92 12.85 3.08 8.17
CA MET A 92 14.29 3.21 7.94
C MET A 92 14.64 4.55 7.27
N LYS A 93 13.91 4.91 6.21
CA LYS A 93 14.17 6.14 5.44
C LYS A 93 13.81 7.42 6.20
N THR A 94 12.84 7.35 7.11
CA THR A 94 12.39 8.46 7.96
C THR A 94 13.05 8.47 9.34
N ARG A 95 13.88 7.47 9.65
CA ARG A 95 14.61 7.31 10.92
C ARG A 95 13.71 7.13 12.15
N HIS A 96 12.59 6.44 11.98
CA HIS A 96 11.75 6.01 13.09
C HIS A 96 12.01 4.53 13.45
N PRO A 97 11.94 4.15 14.74
CA PRO A 97 11.89 2.74 15.12
C PRO A 97 10.69 2.05 14.47
N ALA A 98 10.85 0.80 14.06
CA ALA A 98 9.76 -0.02 13.55
C ALA A 98 9.78 -1.41 14.17
N THR A 99 8.62 -1.87 14.63
CA THR A 99 8.39 -3.25 15.06
C THR A 99 7.39 -3.91 14.12
N ILE A 100 7.78 -5.01 13.49
CA ILE A 100 6.94 -5.74 12.53
C ILE A 100 6.61 -7.11 13.10
N PHE A 101 5.32 -7.35 13.33
CA PHE A 101 4.79 -8.63 13.78
C PHE A 101 4.48 -9.51 12.57
N VAL A 102 4.97 -10.74 12.58
CA VAL A 102 4.79 -11.70 11.50
C VAL A 102 4.39 -13.07 12.07
N PRO A 103 3.55 -13.86 11.37
CA PRO A 103 3.30 -15.23 11.77
C PRO A 103 4.51 -16.11 11.46
N SER A 104 4.63 -17.26 12.12
CA SER A 104 5.72 -18.23 11.90
C SER A 104 5.81 -18.75 10.46
N VAL A 105 4.69 -18.73 9.73
CA VAL A 105 4.61 -19.16 8.32
C VAL A 105 5.10 -18.10 7.31
N ALA A 106 5.54 -16.91 7.76
CA ALA A 106 6.05 -15.88 6.87
C ALA A 106 7.30 -16.35 6.10
N SER A 107 7.40 -15.99 4.82
CA SER A 107 8.48 -16.49 3.97
C SER A 107 9.86 -15.98 4.44
N PRO A 108 10.92 -16.83 4.42
CA PRO A 108 12.25 -16.42 4.85
C PRO A 108 12.79 -15.18 4.13
N ALA A 109 12.55 -15.09 2.82
CA ALA A 109 12.96 -13.94 2.01
C ALA A 109 12.32 -12.63 2.50
N LYS A 110 11.04 -12.66 2.94
CA LYS A 110 10.37 -11.44 3.42
C LYS A 110 10.80 -11.08 4.83
N ILE A 111 11.02 -12.07 5.70
CA ILE A 111 11.63 -11.91 7.03
C ILE A 111 12.99 -11.21 6.90
N GLU A 112 13.85 -11.71 6.00
CA GLU A 112 15.17 -11.14 5.74
C GLU A 112 15.06 -9.71 5.20
N GLN A 113 14.17 -9.46 4.23
CA GLN A 113 13.94 -8.13 3.69
C GLN A 113 13.52 -7.12 4.78
N ILE A 114 12.63 -7.53 5.69
CA ILE A 114 12.18 -6.66 6.80
C ILE A 114 13.35 -6.37 7.76
N ARG A 115 14.10 -7.41 8.16
CA ARG A 115 15.29 -7.25 9.03
C ARG A 115 16.36 -6.38 8.37
N GLY A 116 16.55 -6.51 7.06
CA GLY A 116 17.51 -5.73 6.28
C GLY A 116 17.24 -4.22 6.28
N TYR A 117 15.99 -3.81 6.56
CA TYR A 117 15.64 -2.40 6.77
C TYR A 117 15.83 -1.92 8.22
N GLY A 118 16.34 -2.77 9.11
CA GLY A 118 16.60 -2.42 10.51
C GLY A 118 15.37 -2.43 11.42
N ALA A 119 14.24 -2.96 10.94
CA ALA A 119 13.05 -3.13 11.78
C ALA A 119 13.24 -4.29 12.77
N ARG A 120 12.74 -4.11 13.98
CA ARG A 120 12.58 -5.20 14.95
C ARG A 120 11.51 -6.15 14.43
N LEU A 121 11.85 -7.41 14.24
CA LEU A 121 10.91 -8.43 13.80
C LEU A 121 10.47 -9.28 14.99
N GLU A 122 9.16 -9.38 15.19
CA GLU A 122 8.55 -10.24 16.21
C GLU A 122 7.75 -11.35 15.53
N ILE A 123 8.08 -12.61 15.82
CA ILE A 123 7.31 -13.75 15.33
C ILE A 123 6.23 -14.06 16.37
N ALA A 124 4.96 -13.95 15.96
CA ALA A 124 3.81 -14.13 16.84
C ALA A 124 2.77 -15.06 16.20
N GLY A 125 2.59 -16.22 16.83
CA GLY A 125 1.64 -17.26 16.41
C GLY A 125 1.91 -17.88 15.05
N GLU A 126 0.92 -18.60 14.54
CA GLU A 126 1.02 -19.37 13.29
C GLU A 126 0.25 -18.71 12.14
N ARG A 127 -0.69 -17.83 12.46
CA ARG A 127 -1.58 -17.19 11.49
C ARG A 127 -1.49 -15.68 11.58
N TYR A 128 -1.91 -15.01 10.50
CA TYR A 128 -1.93 -13.55 10.44
C TYR A 128 -2.67 -12.92 11.64
N ASN A 129 -3.79 -13.50 12.06
CA ASN A 129 -4.60 -12.98 13.15
C ASN A 129 -3.84 -12.96 14.50
N ASP A 130 -2.97 -13.95 14.74
CA ASP A 130 -2.16 -14.01 15.96
C ASP A 130 -1.13 -12.87 15.99
N ALA A 131 -0.48 -12.63 14.85
CA ALA A 131 0.44 -11.52 14.67
C ALA A 131 -0.26 -10.15 14.80
N LEU A 132 -1.50 -10.04 14.34
CA LEU A 132 -2.31 -8.83 14.49
C LEU A 132 -2.63 -8.56 15.97
N ILE A 133 -3.12 -9.55 16.71
CA ILE A 133 -3.42 -9.43 18.14
C ILE A 133 -2.16 -9.04 18.93
N ALA A 134 -1.02 -9.67 18.65
CA ALA A 134 0.24 -9.34 19.30
C ALA A 134 0.70 -7.90 18.99
N SER A 135 0.53 -7.45 17.74
CA SER A 135 0.80 -6.07 17.33
C SER A 135 -0.09 -5.08 18.09
N GLU A 136 -1.38 -5.36 18.25
CA GLU A 136 -2.32 -4.53 19.01
C GLU A 136 -1.96 -4.45 20.50
N GLY A 137 -1.57 -5.57 21.10
CA GLY A 137 -1.04 -5.59 22.47
C GLY A 137 0.25 -4.76 22.62
N TYR A 138 1.12 -4.74 21.60
CA TYR A 138 2.31 -3.90 21.59
C TYR A 138 1.97 -2.42 21.47
N VAL A 139 0.99 -2.04 20.63
CA VAL A 139 0.47 -0.66 20.57
C VAL A 139 0.03 -0.21 21.95
N ALA A 140 -0.80 -1.00 22.63
CA ALA A 140 -1.38 -0.64 23.92
C ALA A 140 -0.32 -0.48 25.03
N SER A 141 0.75 -1.27 25.00
CA SER A 141 1.81 -1.26 26.03
C SER A 141 2.95 -0.28 25.76
N SER A 142 3.29 0.00 24.49
CA SER A 142 4.42 0.85 24.11
C SER A 142 4.04 2.27 23.71
N GLY A 143 2.78 2.48 23.29
CA GLY A 143 2.35 3.72 22.67
C GLY A 143 2.84 3.92 21.24
N ALA A 144 3.39 2.88 20.58
CA ALA A 144 3.80 2.94 19.19
C ALA A 144 2.61 3.21 18.25
N ALA A 145 2.86 3.91 17.14
CA ALA A 145 1.84 4.21 16.16
C ALA A 145 1.55 3.00 15.26
N ALA A 146 0.31 2.51 15.28
CA ALA A 146 -0.14 1.46 14.36
C ALA A 146 -0.24 2.00 12.92
N ILE A 147 0.35 1.27 11.98
CA ILE A 147 0.24 1.52 10.54
C ILE A 147 -0.57 0.38 9.92
N HIS A 148 -1.86 0.63 9.66
CA HIS A 148 -2.75 -0.39 9.12
C HIS A 148 -2.49 -0.61 7.63
N ALA A 149 -2.62 -1.86 7.18
CA ALA A 149 -2.27 -2.27 5.82
C ALA A 149 -3.18 -1.65 4.75
N TYR A 150 -4.39 -1.22 5.14
CA TYR A 150 -5.39 -0.73 4.19
C TYR A 150 -6.53 0.11 4.79
N ASP A 151 -6.69 0.19 6.12
CA ASP A 151 -7.89 0.75 6.77
C ASP A 151 -7.55 2.03 7.56
N GLN A 152 -6.84 2.93 6.91
CA GLN A 152 -6.43 4.22 7.46
C GLN A 152 -6.45 5.25 6.34
N PRO A 153 -7.03 6.45 6.54
CA PRO A 153 -7.10 7.48 5.50
C PRO A 153 -5.75 7.78 4.87
N GLU A 154 -4.69 7.89 5.66
CA GLU A 154 -3.33 8.18 5.17
C GLU A 154 -2.80 7.03 4.30
N THR A 155 -3.10 5.78 4.66
CA THR A 155 -2.73 4.63 3.84
C THR A 155 -3.44 4.70 2.49
N LEU A 156 -4.77 4.92 2.45
CA LEU A 156 -5.53 5.00 1.20
C LEU A 156 -5.10 6.20 0.34
N GLN A 157 -4.90 7.38 0.94
CA GLN A 157 -4.42 8.58 0.24
C GLN A 157 -3.08 8.31 -0.45
N GLY A 158 -2.14 7.65 0.26
CA GLY A 158 -0.87 7.24 -0.32
C GLY A 158 -1.04 6.25 -1.46
N GLN A 159 -1.88 5.21 -1.30
CA GLN A 159 -2.12 4.26 -2.40
C GLN A 159 -2.81 4.92 -3.61
N GLY A 160 -3.69 5.91 -3.39
CA GLY A 160 -4.36 6.66 -4.45
C GLY A 160 -3.40 7.38 -5.39
N THR A 161 -2.18 7.71 -4.94
CA THR A 161 -1.15 8.30 -5.79
C THR A 161 -0.73 7.39 -6.96
N VAL A 162 -1.00 6.07 -6.87
CA VAL A 162 -0.86 5.15 -8.01
C VAL A 162 -1.76 5.57 -9.16
N ALA A 163 -3.05 5.86 -8.87
CA ALA A 163 -4.01 6.26 -9.90
C ALA A 163 -3.70 7.64 -10.47
N MET A 164 -3.24 8.59 -9.64
CA MET A 164 -2.76 9.89 -10.11
C MET A 164 -1.64 9.75 -11.14
N GLU A 165 -0.56 9.05 -10.76
CA GLU A 165 0.55 8.84 -11.70
C GLU A 165 0.12 8.04 -12.93
N PHE A 166 -0.76 7.06 -12.74
CA PHE A 166 -1.21 6.21 -13.84
C PHE A 166 -2.05 7.00 -14.84
N GLU A 167 -2.99 7.84 -14.40
CA GLU A 167 -3.78 8.72 -15.26
C GLU A 167 -2.88 9.74 -15.99
N GLU A 168 -1.89 10.30 -15.31
CA GLU A 168 -0.93 11.24 -15.93
C GLU A 168 -0.04 10.60 -17.01
N GLN A 169 0.36 9.34 -16.79
CA GLN A 169 1.32 8.65 -17.65
C GLN A 169 0.65 7.83 -18.76
N ALA A 170 -0.57 7.37 -18.52
CA ALA A 170 -1.35 6.66 -19.52
C ALA A 170 -1.95 7.65 -20.52
N GLN A 171 -2.07 7.23 -21.78
CA GLN A 171 -3.08 7.84 -22.65
C GLN A 171 -4.45 7.42 -22.11
N ALA A 172 -5.51 8.17 -22.40
CA ALA A 172 -6.87 7.97 -21.86
C ALA A 172 -7.22 6.48 -21.68
N LEU A 173 -7.62 6.11 -20.46
CA LEU A 173 -7.96 4.74 -20.06
C LEU A 173 -9.48 4.57 -20.07
N ASP A 174 -9.97 3.49 -20.69
CA ASP A 174 -11.41 3.17 -20.71
C ASP A 174 -11.88 2.51 -19.41
N ALA A 175 -10.99 1.78 -18.73
CA ALA A 175 -11.22 1.14 -17.43
C ALA A 175 -9.89 0.83 -16.73
N VAL A 176 -9.94 0.63 -15.42
CA VAL A 176 -8.78 0.23 -14.61
C VAL A 176 -9.11 -1.00 -13.78
N LEU A 177 -8.35 -2.07 -14.00
CA LEU A 177 -8.40 -3.29 -13.19
C LEU A 177 -7.48 -3.15 -11.98
N VAL A 178 -7.98 -3.49 -10.79
CA VAL A 178 -7.23 -3.35 -9.54
C VAL A 178 -7.36 -4.62 -8.71
N ALA A 179 -6.24 -5.21 -8.32
CA ALA A 179 -6.23 -6.34 -7.39
C ALA A 179 -6.77 -5.90 -6.02
N VAL A 180 -7.69 -6.69 -5.47
CA VAL A 180 -8.35 -6.41 -4.19
C VAL A 180 -7.96 -7.45 -3.13
N GLY A 181 -7.77 -6.93 -1.93
CA GLY A 181 -7.70 -7.67 -0.67
C GLY A 181 -8.46 -6.83 0.34
N GLY A 182 -7.81 -6.28 1.37
CA GLY A 182 -8.47 -5.33 2.28
C GLY A 182 -8.92 -3.97 1.71
N GLY A 183 -9.02 -3.79 0.39
CA GLY A 183 -9.62 -2.60 -0.23
C GLY A 183 -8.76 -1.33 -0.31
N GLY A 184 -7.62 -1.24 0.38
CA GLY A 184 -6.85 0.01 0.46
C GLY A 184 -6.30 0.56 -0.87
N LEU A 185 -5.92 -0.32 -1.82
CA LEU A 185 -5.48 0.12 -3.15
C LEU A 185 -6.66 0.61 -3.98
N ILE A 186 -7.67 -0.24 -4.17
CA ILE A 186 -8.85 0.10 -4.96
C ILE A 186 -9.60 1.30 -4.38
N GLY A 187 -9.69 1.44 -3.06
CA GLY A 187 -10.31 2.59 -2.40
C GLY A 187 -9.60 3.91 -2.73
N GLY A 188 -8.27 3.94 -2.65
CA GLY A 188 -7.48 5.11 -3.04
C GLY A 188 -7.60 5.42 -4.54
N MET A 189 -7.59 4.40 -5.39
CA MET A 189 -7.71 4.59 -6.84
C MET A 189 -9.12 5.04 -7.26
N ALA A 190 -10.17 4.47 -6.66
CA ALA A 190 -11.55 4.87 -6.89
C ALA A 190 -11.82 6.31 -6.45
N ALA A 191 -11.25 6.73 -5.31
CA ALA A 191 -11.34 8.11 -4.85
C ALA A 191 -10.66 9.11 -5.80
N TRP A 192 -9.56 8.71 -6.45
CA TRP A 192 -8.90 9.53 -7.47
C TRP A 192 -9.72 9.66 -8.77
N TYR A 193 -10.18 8.53 -9.32
CA TYR A 193 -10.92 8.55 -10.58
C TYR A 193 -12.32 9.13 -10.41
N ALA A 194 -12.95 8.97 -9.24
CA ALA A 194 -14.24 9.57 -8.90
C ALA A 194 -15.32 9.38 -9.98
N GLY A 195 -15.35 8.19 -10.60
CA GLY A 195 -16.30 7.83 -11.66
C GLY A 195 -15.94 8.31 -13.08
N ARG A 196 -14.85 9.08 -13.25
CA ARG A 196 -14.35 9.49 -14.58
C ARG A 196 -13.85 8.31 -15.41
N VAL A 197 -13.29 7.31 -14.73
CA VAL A 197 -12.87 6.03 -15.31
C VAL A 197 -13.41 4.90 -14.43
N PRO A 198 -14.06 3.87 -14.99
CA PRO A 198 -14.48 2.68 -14.25
C PRO A 198 -13.30 2.00 -13.56
N VAL A 199 -13.41 1.80 -12.24
CA VAL A 199 -12.43 1.05 -11.45
C VAL A 199 -13.04 -0.30 -11.07
N ILE A 200 -12.43 -1.38 -11.53
CA ILE A 200 -12.95 -2.75 -11.41
C ILE A 200 -12.03 -3.54 -10.49
N GLY A 201 -12.59 -4.08 -9.41
CA GLY A 201 -11.88 -4.95 -8.48
C GLY A 201 -11.71 -6.36 -9.04
N VAL A 202 -10.55 -6.96 -8.80
CA VAL A 202 -10.24 -8.34 -9.16
C VAL A 202 -9.74 -9.10 -7.93
N GLU A 203 -10.39 -10.23 -7.63
CA GLU A 203 -10.14 -11.06 -6.44
C GLU A 203 -9.92 -12.52 -6.83
N PRO A 204 -9.20 -13.31 -6.01
CA PRO A 204 -9.10 -14.74 -6.19
C PRO A 204 -10.43 -15.43 -5.87
N GLU A 205 -10.81 -16.44 -6.67
CA GLU A 205 -12.07 -17.19 -6.49
C GLU A 205 -12.19 -17.87 -5.11
N GLU A 206 -11.07 -18.32 -4.54
CA GLU A 206 -11.05 -19.06 -3.27
C GLU A 206 -10.97 -18.16 -2.02
N ALA A 207 -10.82 -16.84 -2.20
CA ALA A 207 -10.73 -15.90 -1.09
C ALA A 207 -11.28 -14.49 -1.44
N PRO A 208 -12.56 -14.39 -1.86
CA PRO A 208 -13.19 -13.09 -2.12
C PRO A 208 -13.41 -12.33 -0.80
N THR A 209 -13.26 -11.02 -0.84
CA THR A 209 -13.38 -10.13 0.33
C THR A 209 -14.42 -9.02 0.15
N LEU A 210 -14.90 -8.78 -1.08
CA LEU A 210 -16.02 -7.89 -1.39
C LEU A 210 -17.32 -8.65 -1.72
#